data_AF-A0A3N5ZUW6-F1
#
_entry.id   AF-A0A3N5ZUW6-F1
#
_cell.length_a   1.000
_cell.length_b   1.000
_cell.length_c   1.000
_cell.angle_alpha   90.00
_cell.angle_beta   90.00
_cell.angle_gamma   90.00
#
_symmetry.space_group_name_H-M   'P 1'
#
loop_
_entity.id
_entity.type
_entity.pdbx_description
1 polymer ?
#
loop_
_entity_poly.entity_id
_entity_poly.type
_entity_poly.pdbx_seq_one_letter_code
_entity_poly.pdbx_strand_id
1 'polypeptide(L)'
;MQLATITPFVLAAVAAAAELPVRQVVLYKHGVGYFERSGELRSGESARLDFKPSEMDDVLKSLTVQDPGGGRITGVRYDSSQPLAQRLDDFPFRLGDRQPMSAFL
;
A
#
# COMPACT_ATOMS: atom_id res chain seq x y z
N MET A 1 -35.25 18.68 -29.85
CA MET A 1 -34.73 17.30 -29.76
C MET A 1 -33.35 17.36 -29.11
N GLN A 2 -33.27 17.24 -27.78
CA GLN A 2 -32.00 17.15 -27.05
C GLN A 2 -31.68 15.67 -26.82
N LEU A 3 -30.59 15.20 -27.42
CA LEU A 3 -30.05 13.86 -27.20
C LEU A 3 -29.26 13.88 -25.88
N ALA A 4 -29.77 13.18 -24.87
CA ALA A 4 -29.09 13.00 -23.59
C ALA A 4 -27.97 11.96 -23.74
N THR A 5 -26.73 12.41 -23.65
CA THR A 5 -25.54 11.55 -23.63
C THR A 5 -25.46 10.85 -22.28
N ILE A 6 -25.60 9.52 -22.26
CA ILE A 6 -25.44 8.70 -21.06
C ILE A 6 -23.96 8.36 -20.92
N THR A 7 -23.26 9.00 -19.99
CA THR A 7 -21.89 8.63 -19.63
C THR A 7 -21.93 7.34 -18.80
N PRO A 8 -21.23 6.25 -19.18
CA PRO A 8 -21.19 5.06 -18.37
C PRO A 8 -20.31 5.31 -17.13
N PHE A 9 -20.94 5.28 -15.96
CA PHE A 9 -20.24 5.27 -14.67
C PHE A 9 -19.77 3.84 -14.39
N VAL A 10 -18.46 3.59 -14.50
CA VAL A 10 -17.86 2.30 -14.14
C VAL A 10 -17.84 2.20 -12.62
N LEU A 11 -18.60 1.25 -12.08
CA LEU A 11 -18.61 0.92 -10.66
C LEU A 11 -17.34 0.11 -10.36
N ALA A 12 -16.31 0.74 -9.80
CA ALA A 12 -15.15 0.03 -9.28
C ALA A 12 -15.61 -0.78 -8.06
N ALA A 13 -15.68 -2.11 -8.20
CA ALA A 13 -15.95 -3.00 -7.08
C ALA A 13 -14.84 -2.83 -6.04
N VAL A 14 -15.20 -2.38 -4.84
CA VAL A 14 -14.30 -2.34 -3.69
C VAL A 14 -14.16 -3.79 -3.23
N ALA A 15 -13.16 -4.50 -3.74
CA ALA A 15 -12.85 -5.85 -3.28
C ALA A 15 -12.55 -5.78 -1.78
N ALA A 16 -13.29 -6.56 -0.97
CA ALA A 16 -12.99 -6.71 0.44
C ALA A 16 -11.59 -7.29 0.59
N ALA A 17 -10.78 -6.71 1.48
CA ALA A 17 -9.45 -7.24 1.73
C ALA A 17 -9.54 -8.59 2.41
N ALA A 18 -8.69 -9.54 2.00
CA ALA A 18 -8.63 -10.83 2.66
C ALA A 18 -8.07 -10.67 4.07
N GLU A 19 -8.60 -11.47 4.99
CA GLU A 19 -8.12 -11.49 6.37
C GLU A 19 -6.93 -12.44 6.50
N LEU A 20 -5.82 -11.93 7.04
CA LEU A 20 -4.66 -12.74 7.39
C LEU A 20 -4.57 -12.88 8.92
N PRO A 21 -5.08 -13.97 9.52
CA PRO A 21 -5.06 -14.16 10.96
C PRO A 21 -3.63 -14.31 11.49
N VAL A 22 -3.40 -13.85 12.72
CA VAL A 22 -2.12 -14.02 13.43
C VAL A 22 -1.92 -15.50 13.75
N ARG A 23 -0.77 -16.07 13.36
CA ARG A 23 -0.40 -17.46 13.64
C ARG A 23 0.68 -17.57 14.71
N GLN A 24 1.59 -16.60 14.77
CA GLN A 24 2.69 -16.60 15.71
C GLN A 24 2.95 -15.21 16.26
N VAL A 25 3.25 -15.14 17.56
CA VAL A 25 3.72 -13.94 18.24
C VAL A 25 4.99 -14.27 19.01
N VAL A 26 6.05 -13.52 18.78
CA VAL A 26 7.31 -13.62 19.53
C VAL A 26 7.60 -12.25 20.15
N LEU A 27 7.81 -12.22 21.46
CA LEU A 27 8.14 -11.00 22.20
C LEU A 27 9.61 -11.03 22.61
N TYR A 28 10.36 -10.03 22.18
CA TYR A 28 11.77 -9.90 22.52
C TYR A 28 11.97 -9.01 23.75
N LYS A 29 12.99 -9.32 24.55
CA LYS A 29 13.33 -8.59 25.79
C LYS A 29 13.64 -7.10 25.57
N HIS A 30 14.03 -6.72 24.35
CA HIS A 30 14.34 -5.33 23.98
C HIS A 30 13.10 -4.54 23.52
N GLY A 31 11.89 -5.06 23.73
CA GLY A 31 10.65 -4.34 23.48
C GLY A 31 10.09 -4.44 22.06
N VAL A 32 10.62 -5.33 21.22
CA VAL A 32 10.10 -5.59 19.87
C VAL A 32 9.19 -6.83 19.88
N GLY A 33 8.07 -6.75 19.18
CA GLY A 33 7.19 -7.89 18.90
C GLY A 33 7.29 -8.30 17.43
N TYR A 34 7.41 -9.60 17.18
CA TYR A 34 7.27 -10.20 15.85
C TYR A 34 5.90 -10.86 15.74
N PHE A 35 5.16 -10.50 14.69
CA PHE A 35 3.82 -11.00 14.41
C PHE A 35 3.82 -11.66 13.04
N GLU A 36 3.55 -12.96 13.01
CA GLU A 36 3.35 -13.68 11.77
C GLU A 36 1.86 -13.80 11.48
N ARG A 37 1.46 -13.41 10.27
CA ARG A 37 0.09 -13.53 9.77
C ARG A 37 0.11 -14.33 8.48
N SER A 38 -0.78 -15.31 8.36
CA SER A 38 -0.88 -16.14 7.15
C SER A 38 -2.30 -16.64 6.90
N GLY A 39 -2.60 -16.76 5.60
CA GLY A 39 -3.90 -17.11 5.05
C GLY A 39 -3.78 -17.26 3.54
N GLU A 40 -4.87 -17.66 2.90
CA GLU A 40 -4.93 -17.81 1.45
C GLU A 40 -5.51 -16.56 0.80
N LEU A 41 -4.89 -16.11 -0.29
CA LEU A 41 -5.39 -15.03 -1.13
C LEU A 41 -5.87 -15.61 -2.46
N ARG A 42 -7.10 -15.29 -2.86
CA ARG A 42 -7.60 -15.66 -4.19
C ARG A 42 -6.97 -14.74 -5.25
N SER A 43 -7.07 -15.15 -6.51
CA SER A 43 -6.60 -14.35 -7.63
C SER A 43 -7.27 -12.96 -7.65
N GLY A 44 -6.45 -11.91 -7.62
CA GLY A 44 -6.92 -10.52 -7.60
C GLY A 44 -7.30 -9.99 -6.22
N GLU A 45 -7.23 -10.82 -5.17
CA GLU A 45 -7.45 -10.40 -3.80
C GLU A 45 -6.20 -9.73 -3.23
N SER A 46 -6.38 -8.87 -2.23
CA SER A 46 -5.29 -8.24 -1.50
C SER A 46 -5.56 -8.34 -0.01
N ALA A 47 -4.55 -8.67 0.78
CA ALA A 47 -4.63 -8.51 2.22
C ALA A 47 -4.39 -7.04 2.59
N ARG A 48 -5.03 -6.62 3.69
CA ARG A 48 -4.83 -5.28 4.26
C ARG A 48 -4.47 -5.42 5.73
N LEU A 49 -3.47 -4.66 6.15
CA LEU A 49 -3.10 -4.49 7.55
C LEU A 49 -3.34 -3.03 7.90
N ASP A 50 -4.26 -2.80 8.84
CA ASP A 50 -4.63 -1.46 9.27
C ASP A 50 -3.89 -1.10 10.56
N PHE A 51 -3.27 0.07 10.54
CA PHE A 51 -2.53 0.65 11.66
C PHE A 51 -2.94 2.11 11.81
N LYS A 52 -2.86 2.64 13.04
CA LYS A 52 -3.01 4.08 13.20
C LYS A 52 -1.81 4.78 12.58
N PRO A 53 -2.00 5.91 11.88
CA PRO A 53 -0.90 6.64 11.27
C PRO A 53 0.23 7.01 12.24
N SER A 54 -0.13 7.39 13.47
CA SER A 54 0.82 7.74 14.54
C SER A 54 1.64 6.55 15.07
N GLU A 55 1.22 5.32 14.77
CA GLU A 55 1.86 4.09 15.26
C GLU A 55 2.72 3.44 14.16
N MET A 56 2.69 3.92 12.92
CA MET A 56 3.34 3.26 11.78
C MET A 56 4.85 3.07 11.98
N ASP A 57 5.55 4.11 12.46
CA ASP A 57 7.00 4.09 12.72
C ASP A 57 7.39 3.09 13.83
N ASP A 58 6.45 2.76 14.72
CA ASP A 58 6.66 1.82 15.82
C ASP A 58 6.24 0.41 15.46
N VAL A 59 5.15 0.26 14.72
CA VAL A 59 4.57 -1.03 14.35
C VAL A 59 5.40 -1.71 13.26
N LEU A 60 5.98 -0.95 12.33
CA LEU A 60 6.69 -1.51 11.18
C LEU A 60 8.19 -1.22 11.22
N LYS A 61 8.92 -1.91 12.10
CA LYS A 61 10.39 -1.90 12.02
C LYS A 61 10.91 -2.63 10.78
N SER A 62 10.24 -3.71 10.37
CA SER A 62 10.51 -4.44 9.12
C SER A 62 9.27 -5.22 8.69
N LEU A 63 9.10 -5.44 7.39
CA LEU A 63 8.05 -6.27 6.81
C LEU A 63 8.68 -7.30 5.88
N THR A 64 8.36 -8.58 6.08
CA THR A 64 8.71 -9.65 5.16
C THR A 64 7.43 -10.28 4.63
N VAL A 65 7.32 -10.39 3.31
CA VAL A 65 6.20 -11.05 2.64
C VAL A 65 6.75 -12.23 1.87
N GLN A 66 6.14 -13.40 2.05
CA GLN A 66 6.51 -14.63 1.38
C GLN A 66 5.27 -15.29 0.81
N ASP A 67 5.42 -15.95 -0.33
CA ASP A 67 4.40 -16.80 -0.92
C ASP A 67 4.97 -18.22 -1.09
N PRO A 68 4.73 -19.11 -0.11
CA PRO A 68 5.18 -20.50 -0.18
C PRO A 68 4.53 -21.29 -1.32
N GLY A 69 3.38 -20.83 -1.84
CA GLY A 69 2.62 -21.47 -2.91
C GLY A 69 3.18 -21.20 -4.31
N GLY A 70 4.23 -20.38 -4.44
CA GLY A 70 4.89 -20.09 -5.71
C GLY A 70 4.14 -19.09 -6.59
N GLY A 71 3.15 -18.37 -6.04
CA GLY A 71 2.56 -17.22 -6.70
C GLY A 71 3.51 -16.02 -6.73
N ARG A 72 3.02 -14.91 -7.27
CA ARG A 72 3.81 -13.70 -7.47
C ARG A 72 3.29 -12.55 -6.62
N ILE A 73 4.16 -12.04 -5.74
CA ILE A 73 3.92 -10.80 -5.00
C ILE A 73 3.99 -9.63 -6.00
N THR A 74 2.86 -8.96 -6.22
CA THR A 74 2.76 -7.85 -7.21
C THR A 74 3.24 -6.52 -6.64
N GLY A 75 3.13 -6.31 -5.34
CA GLY A 75 3.63 -5.13 -4.65
C GLY A 75 3.09 -4.99 -3.23
N VAL A 76 3.67 -4.06 -2.48
CA VAL A 76 3.18 -3.63 -1.17
C VAL A 76 2.90 -2.15 -1.25
N ARG A 77 1.70 -1.73 -0.82
CA ARG A 77 1.30 -0.32 -0.74
C ARG A 77 1.10 0.04 0.72
N TYR A 78 1.71 1.14 1.14
CA TYR A 78 1.45 1.75 2.44
C TYR A 78 1.30 3.25 2.26
N ASP A 79 0.42 3.84 3.06
CA ASP A 79 0.28 5.28 3.13
C ASP A 79 1.38 5.82 4.05
N SER A 80 2.28 6.60 3.46
CA SER A 80 3.33 7.30 4.17
C SER A 80 2.78 8.64 4.66
N SER A 81 3.13 8.99 5.90
CA SER A 81 2.86 10.31 6.49
C SER A 81 3.74 11.42 5.90
N GLN A 82 4.72 11.09 5.05
CA GLN A 82 5.68 12.07 4.54
C GLN A 82 5.02 12.98 3.50
N PRO A 83 5.02 14.31 3.71
CA PRO A 83 4.49 15.28 2.76
C PRO A 83 5.10 15.09 1.37
N LEU A 84 4.29 15.26 0.32
CA LEU A 84 4.73 15.14 -1.07
C LEU A 84 5.98 16.00 -1.35
N ALA A 85 6.02 17.22 -0.82
CA ALA A 85 7.17 18.12 -0.96
C ALA A 85 8.48 17.48 -0.48
N GLN A 86 8.47 16.82 0.68
CA GLN A 86 9.66 16.14 1.21
C GLN A 86 10.06 14.92 0.38
N ARG A 87 9.10 14.18 -0.18
CA ARG A 87 9.42 13.06 -1.09
C ARG A 87 10.01 13.52 -2.42
N LEU A 88 9.59 14.68 -2.92
CA LEU A 88 10.16 15.26 -4.14
C LEU A 88 11.60 15.74 -3.93
N ASP A 89 12.00 16.03 -2.69
CA ASP A 89 13.39 16.40 -2.38
C ASP A 89 14.38 15.25 -2.57
N ASP A 90 13.93 13.98 -2.44
CA ASP A 90 14.75 12.78 -2.63
C ASP A 90 15.16 12.54 -4.09
N PHE A 91 14.49 13.23 -5.04
CA PHE A 91 14.80 13.14 -6.46
C PHE A 91 15.78 14.24 -6.89
N PRO A 92 16.70 13.96 -7.82
CA PRO A 92 17.68 14.95 -8.30
C PRO A 92 17.07 16.05 -9.18
N PHE A 93 15.74 16.07 -9.35
CA PHE A 93 15.02 17.05 -10.16
C PHE A 93 14.02 17.82 -9.29
N ARG A 94 13.76 19.08 -9.67
CA ARG A 94 12.76 19.93 -9.03
C ARG A 94 11.59 20.10 -9.99
N LEU A 95 10.38 19.87 -9.50
CA LEU A 95 9.16 20.18 -10.24
C LEU A 95 8.87 21.68 -10.04
N GLY A 96 9.02 22.48 -11.10
CA GLY A 96 8.60 23.88 -11.09
C GLY A 96 7.08 24.01 -11.22
N ASP A 97 6.50 25.05 -10.64
CA ASP A 97 5.06 25.31 -10.77
C ASP A 97 4.66 25.43 -12.25
N ARG A 98 3.76 24.56 -12.69
CA ARG A 98 3.17 24.53 -14.05
C ARG A 98 4.16 24.27 -15.19
N GLN A 99 5.26 23.54 -14.96
CA GLN A 99 6.11 23.10 -16.07
C GLN A 99 5.52 21.88 -16.79
N PRO A 100 5.53 21.87 -18.14
CA PRO A 100 5.10 20.71 -18.91
C PRO A 100 6.08 19.54 -18.73
N MET A 101 5.59 18.30 -18.76
CA MET A 101 6.44 17.10 -18.63
C MET A 101 7.52 16.98 -19.71
N SER A 102 7.33 17.64 -20.86
CA SER A 102 8.34 17.72 -21.91
C SER A 102 9.60 18.49 -21.50
N ALA A 103 9.58 19.24 -20.40
CA ALA A 103 10.76 19.94 -19.89
C ALA A 103 11.77 19.01 -19.20
N PHE A 104 11.41 17.74 -18.97
CA PHE A 104 12.23 16.73 -18.27
C PHE A 104 12.74 15.60 -19.19
N LEU A 105 12.45 15.67 -20.50
CA LEU A 105 12.95 14.75 -21.55
C LEU A 105 14.10 15.42 -22.31
#